data_AF-A0A0D0CZ40-F1
#
_entry.id   AF-A0A0D0CZ40-F1
#
_cell.length_a   1.000
_cell.length_b   1.000
_cell.length_c   1.000
_cell.angle_alpha   90.00
_cell.angle_beta   90.00
_cell.angle_gamma   90.00
#
_symmetry.space_group_name_H-M   'P 1'
#
loop_
_entity.id
_entity.type
_entity.pdbx_description
1 polymer ?
#
loop_
_entity_poly.entity_id
_entity_poly.type
_entity_poly.pdbx_seq_one_letter_code
_entity_poly.pdbx_strand_id
1 'polypeptide(L)'
;KCGVTNTPTIEFVGNEVTESDIFADQDDAELAEILGDEEEKHEDTLGQATHNAEVTNTLRNKAIRDMHECGVEISQTENKEALGIFPKVAGLAKKVHDLTTIGEQFAVLRAANKNHLQGNKEALDRRVPTRWNSDLACLDAHLYFCVMVQQLTGVSELKAFCLTQDQWPLATVLADVLSLLNDPTKLFSHAEVPLIPSAVPMLTTIENILRNVSNDTTVASVIHVAAHAGVLLSEKYYNIMEECEVYWISIVMSPDKKLHWFRVNGHSFEVIVIARLCTFIVAQWTENYCPPTVVTMQTPLLASQPSVSPKVLHIMNSLSFLITVHFPLAPAHAGCHCMPRR
;
A
#
# COMPACT_ATOMS: atom_id res chain seq x y z
N LYS A 1 -64.20 -28.96 -12.62
CA LYS A 1 -64.03 -28.58 -14.05
C LYS A 1 -63.11 -27.37 -14.07
N CYS A 2 -61.85 -27.60 -14.44
CA CYS A 2 -60.79 -26.59 -14.44
C CYS A 2 -61.06 -25.51 -15.49
N GLY A 3 -60.81 -24.25 -15.12
CA GLY A 3 -60.70 -23.10 -16.01
C GLY A 3 -59.31 -22.48 -15.83
N VAL A 4 -58.59 -22.39 -16.95
CA VAL A 4 -57.27 -21.78 -17.15
C VAL A 4 -57.44 -20.27 -17.37
N THR A 5 -56.32 -19.52 -17.34
CA THR A 5 -56.04 -18.12 -17.78
C THR A 5 -55.83 -17.14 -16.62
N ASN A 6 -54.80 -16.30 -16.50
CA ASN A 6 -53.77 -15.80 -17.43
C ASN A 6 -52.47 -15.43 -16.67
N THR A 7 -51.34 -15.59 -17.35
CA THR A 7 -50.03 -15.00 -17.04
C THR A 7 -50.02 -13.52 -17.45
N PRO A 8 -49.42 -12.58 -16.70
CA PRO A 8 -49.16 -11.24 -17.21
C PRO A 8 -47.77 -11.15 -17.86
N THR A 9 -47.78 -10.57 -19.06
CA THR A 9 -46.66 -10.15 -19.89
C THR A 9 -45.80 -9.10 -19.17
N ILE A 10 -44.48 -9.32 -19.12
CA ILE A 10 -43.48 -8.33 -18.71
C ILE A 10 -43.16 -7.47 -19.93
N GLU A 11 -43.56 -6.20 -19.92
CA GLU A 11 -43.09 -5.21 -20.87
C GLU A 11 -41.69 -4.74 -20.45
N PHE A 12 -40.72 -4.95 -21.34
CA PHE A 12 -39.40 -4.34 -21.29
C PHE A 12 -39.55 -2.84 -21.55
N VAL A 13 -39.37 -2.01 -20.51
CA VAL A 13 -39.14 -0.58 -20.67
C VAL A 13 -37.64 -0.41 -20.96
N GLY A 14 -37.34 0.13 -22.15
CA GLY A 14 -35.98 0.47 -22.56
C GLY A 14 -35.37 1.49 -21.62
N ASN A 15 -34.12 1.26 -21.22
CA ASN A 15 -33.30 2.23 -20.54
C ASN A 15 -33.08 3.44 -21.47
N GLU A 16 -33.66 4.58 -21.15
CA GLU A 16 -33.24 5.87 -21.69
C GLU A 16 -31.82 6.14 -21.16
N VAL A 17 -30.83 6.03 -22.05
CA VAL A 17 -29.47 6.49 -21.80
C VAL A 17 -29.52 8.01 -21.74
N THR A 18 -29.17 8.58 -20.60
CA THR A 18 -29.20 10.04 -20.41
C THR A 18 -27.93 10.66 -21.01
N GLU A 19 -28.01 11.88 -21.57
CA GLU A 19 -26.85 12.60 -22.11
C GLU A 19 -25.69 12.72 -21.11
N SER A 20 -25.98 12.73 -19.79
CA SER A 20 -24.97 12.70 -18.73
C SER A 20 -24.10 11.44 -18.72
N ASP A 21 -24.61 10.29 -19.16
CA ASP A 21 -23.87 9.03 -19.20
C ASP A 21 -22.84 9.04 -20.35
N ILE A 22 -23.15 9.75 -21.44
CA ILE A 22 -22.30 9.83 -22.64
C ILE A 22 -21.07 10.72 -22.41
N PHE A 23 -21.21 11.80 -21.62
CA PHE A 23 -20.09 12.71 -21.31
C PHE A 23 -19.13 12.13 -20.26
N ALA A 24 -19.63 11.30 -19.33
CA ALA A 24 -18.76 10.65 -18.35
C ALA A 24 -17.80 9.64 -19.01
N ASP A 25 -18.27 8.90 -20.03
CA ASP A 25 -17.47 7.90 -20.73
C ASP A 25 -16.33 8.49 -21.58
N GLN A 26 -16.49 9.72 -22.07
CA GLN A 26 -15.44 10.40 -22.85
C GLN A 26 -14.30 10.93 -21.96
N ASP A 27 -14.64 11.53 -20.81
CA ASP A 27 -13.67 12.02 -19.83
C ASP A 27 -12.91 10.84 -19.18
N ASP A 28 -13.58 9.70 -18.95
CA ASP A 28 -12.98 8.47 -18.42
C ASP A 28 -11.98 7.84 -19.43
N ALA A 29 -12.24 7.95 -20.73
CA ALA A 29 -11.35 7.45 -21.79
C ALA A 29 -10.06 8.30 -21.93
N GLU A 30 -10.19 9.63 -21.86
CA GLU A 30 -9.03 10.55 -21.88
C GLU A 30 -8.14 10.34 -20.63
N LEU A 31 -8.77 10.11 -19.47
CA LEU A 31 -8.06 9.80 -18.23
C LEU A 31 -7.28 8.48 -18.32
N ALA A 32 -7.86 7.45 -18.96
CA ALA A 32 -7.20 6.16 -19.17
C ALA A 32 -6.00 6.25 -20.13
N GLU A 33 -6.08 7.06 -21.18
CA GLU A 33 -4.97 7.28 -22.12
C GLU A 33 -3.78 7.97 -21.42
N ILE A 34 -4.03 9.01 -20.62
CA ILE A 34 -2.99 9.79 -19.92
C ILE A 34 -2.28 9.00 -18.81
N LEU A 35 -2.98 8.03 -18.20
CA LEU A 35 -2.45 7.13 -17.18
C LEU A 35 -1.78 5.88 -17.76
N GLY A 36 -2.16 5.44 -18.97
CA GLY A 36 -1.51 4.35 -19.68
C GLY A 36 -0.02 4.59 -19.97
N ASP A 37 0.38 5.86 -20.07
CA ASP A 37 1.77 6.27 -20.22
C ASP A 37 2.66 6.05 -18.97
N GLU A 38 2.09 5.66 -17.82
CA GLU A 38 2.88 5.31 -16.61
C GLU A 38 3.54 3.92 -16.71
N GLU A 39 3.10 3.06 -17.64
CA GLU A 39 3.69 1.73 -17.87
C GLU A 39 4.82 1.78 -18.91
N GLU A 40 5.77 2.71 -18.77
CA GLU A 40 6.96 2.70 -19.62
C GLU A 40 7.77 1.42 -19.34
N LYS A 41 7.72 0.52 -20.33
CA LYS A 41 8.07 -0.90 -20.28
C LYS A 41 9.54 -1.16 -19.98
N HIS A 42 9.82 -1.69 -18.78
CA HIS A 42 10.80 -2.76 -18.65
C HIS A 42 10.06 -4.11 -18.77
N GLU A 43 10.57 -5.03 -19.60
CA GLU A 43 9.96 -6.33 -19.90
C GLU A 43 9.79 -7.20 -18.63
N ASP A 44 10.68 -7.04 -17.64
CA ASP A 44 10.63 -7.70 -16.33
C ASP A 44 9.50 -7.18 -15.42
N THR A 45 8.96 -5.98 -15.67
CA THR A 45 7.90 -5.36 -14.85
C THR A 45 6.49 -5.81 -15.24
N LEU A 46 6.28 -6.29 -16.47
CA LEU A 46 4.95 -6.66 -16.98
C LEU A 46 4.37 -7.90 -16.28
N GLY A 47 5.23 -8.90 -16.01
CA GLY A 47 4.85 -10.10 -15.27
C GLY A 47 4.46 -9.77 -13.82
N GLN A 48 5.25 -8.91 -13.16
CA GLN A 48 4.98 -8.45 -11.80
C GLN A 48 3.68 -7.63 -11.71
N ALA A 49 3.44 -6.74 -12.68
CA ALA A 49 2.23 -5.93 -12.75
C ALA A 49 0.97 -6.81 -12.91
N THR A 50 1.02 -7.78 -13.84
CA THR A 50 -0.07 -8.74 -14.05
C THR A 50 -0.39 -9.53 -12.79
N HIS A 51 0.64 -10.09 -12.13
CA HIS A 51 0.45 -10.83 -10.89
C HIS A 51 -0.11 -9.95 -9.76
N ASN A 52 0.40 -8.72 -9.59
CA ASN A 52 -0.10 -7.79 -8.58
C ASN A 52 -1.56 -7.41 -8.82
N ALA A 53 -1.96 -7.20 -10.07
CA ALA A 53 -3.34 -6.94 -10.44
C ALA A 53 -4.24 -8.14 -10.14
N GLU A 54 -3.80 -9.36 -10.46
CA GLU A 54 -4.53 -10.59 -10.16
C GLU A 54 -4.72 -10.78 -8.63
N VAL A 55 -3.66 -10.57 -7.84
CA VAL A 55 -3.74 -10.64 -6.38
C VAL A 55 -4.72 -9.60 -5.84
N THR A 56 -4.62 -8.36 -6.31
CA THR A 56 -5.50 -7.26 -5.90
C THR A 56 -6.96 -7.56 -6.23
N ASN A 57 -7.25 -8.01 -7.44
CA ASN A 57 -8.60 -8.38 -7.87
C ASN A 57 -9.15 -9.56 -7.05
N THR A 58 -8.32 -10.57 -6.80
CA THR A 58 -8.71 -11.73 -5.99
C THR A 58 -9.08 -11.32 -4.57
N LEU A 59 -8.25 -10.50 -3.93
CA LEU A 59 -8.49 -10.02 -2.56
C LEU A 59 -9.69 -9.08 -2.50
N ARG A 60 -9.83 -8.18 -3.47
CA ARG A 60 -11.00 -7.30 -3.59
C ARG A 60 -12.29 -8.11 -3.69
N ASN A 61 -12.34 -9.10 -4.59
CA ASN A 61 -13.53 -9.93 -4.78
C ASN A 61 -13.85 -10.76 -3.54
N LYS A 62 -12.82 -11.28 -2.85
CA LYS A 62 -13.02 -11.95 -1.56
C LYS A 62 -13.59 -10.97 -0.52
N ALA A 63 -13.00 -9.79 -0.38
CA ALA A 63 -13.44 -8.80 0.59
C ALA A 63 -14.88 -8.34 0.35
N ILE A 64 -15.29 -8.12 -0.90
CA ILE A 64 -16.68 -7.77 -1.25
C ILE A 64 -17.65 -8.87 -0.78
N ARG A 65 -17.33 -10.15 -1.01
CA ARG A 65 -18.19 -11.26 -0.56
C ARG A 65 -18.26 -11.35 0.96
N ASP A 66 -17.10 -11.33 1.62
CA ASP A 66 -17.02 -11.46 3.08
C ASP A 66 -17.81 -10.32 3.77
N MET A 67 -17.67 -9.08 3.26
CA MET A 67 -18.36 -7.92 3.80
C MET A 67 -19.86 -7.89 3.46
N HIS A 68 -20.26 -8.42 2.29
CA HIS A 68 -21.67 -8.62 1.95
C HIS A 68 -22.34 -9.60 2.91
N GLU A 69 -21.66 -10.68 3.33
CA GLU A 69 -22.17 -11.59 4.37
C GLU A 69 -22.35 -10.89 5.74
N CYS A 70 -21.59 -9.82 5.99
CA CYS A 70 -21.76 -8.94 7.15
C CYS A 70 -22.75 -7.79 6.95
N GLY A 71 -23.46 -7.74 5.81
CA GLY A 71 -24.49 -6.73 5.51
C GLY A 71 -23.94 -5.39 4.98
N VAL A 72 -22.68 -5.35 4.53
CA VAL A 72 -22.09 -4.17 3.88
C VAL A 72 -22.12 -4.36 2.37
N GLU A 73 -22.90 -3.51 1.69
CA GLU A 73 -23.02 -3.50 0.23
C GLU A 73 -22.41 -2.21 -0.34
N ILE A 74 -21.69 -2.34 -1.45
CA ILE A 74 -21.18 -1.20 -2.23
C ILE A 74 -22.09 -1.01 -3.44
N SER A 75 -22.65 0.19 -3.59
CA SER A 75 -23.41 0.52 -4.81
C SER A 75 -22.50 0.66 -6.03
N GLN A 76 -23.01 0.44 -7.23
CA GLN A 76 -22.22 0.64 -8.46
C GLN A 76 -21.72 2.09 -8.59
N THR A 77 -22.55 3.06 -8.21
CA THR A 77 -22.21 4.49 -8.21
C THR A 77 -21.07 4.77 -7.23
N GLU A 78 -21.18 4.33 -5.98
CA GLU A 78 -20.11 4.51 -4.97
C GLU A 78 -18.79 3.88 -5.43
N ASN A 79 -18.86 2.69 -6.02
CA ASN A 79 -17.69 2.02 -6.57
C ASN A 79 -17.05 2.81 -7.73
N LYS A 80 -17.85 3.39 -8.64
CA LYS A 80 -17.36 4.24 -9.73
C LYS A 80 -16.72 5.51 -9.18
N GLU A 81 -17.38 6.20 -8.25
CA GLU A 81 -16.86 7.41 -7.62
C GLU A 81 -15.53 7.15 -6.92
N ALA A 82 -15.41 6.05 -6.16
CA ALA A 82 -14.18 5.68 -5.46
C ALA A 82 -13.02 5.39 -6.43
N LEU A 83 -13.27 4.64 -7.50
CA LEU A 83 -12.24 4.29 -8.49
C LEU A 83 -11.73 5.51 -9.28
N GLY A 84 -12.56 6.56 -9.42
CA GLY A 84 -12.18 7.78 -10.12
C GLY A 84 -11.23 8.71 -9.35
N ILE A 85 -11.11 8.59 -8.01
CA ILE A 85 -10.38 9.56 -7.19
C ILE A 85 -8.90 9.62 -7.58
N PHE A 86 -8.16 8.51 -7.45
CA PHE A 86 -6.72 8.49 -7.68
C PHE A 86 -6.32 8.82 -9.12
N PRO A 87 -6.99 8.28 -10.15
CA PRO A 87 -6.78 8.70 -11.54
C PRO A 87 -6.83 10.21 -11.75
N LYS A 88 -7.87 10.88 -11.21
CA LYS A 88 -8.05 12.33 -11.33
C LYS A 88 -6.99 13.12 -10.56
N VAL A 89 -6.74 12.73 -9.31
CA VAL A 89 -5.79 13.39 -8.42
C VAL A 89 -4.35 13.28 -8.95
N ALA A 90 -3.92 12.06 -9.30
CA ALA A 90 -2.59 11.80 -9.82
C ALA A 90 -2.39 12.39 -11.23
N GLY A 91 -3.40 12.28 -12.09
CA GLY A 91 -3.38 12.84 -13.44
C GLY A 91 -3.25 14.36 -13.44
N LEU A 92 -3.98 15.06 -12.56
CA LEU A 92 -3.83 16.51 -12.42
C LEU A 92 -2.44 16.90 -11.94
N ALA A 93 -1.93 16.23 -10.91
CA ALA A 93 -0.59 16.49 -10.40
C ALA A 93 0.46 16.29 -11.51
N LYS A 94 0.36 15.20 -12.29
CA LYS A 94 1.21 14.94 -13.46
C LYS A 94 1.15 16.10 -14.46
N LYS A 95 -0.04 16.52 -14.89
CA LYS A 95 -0.22 17.62 -15.85
C LYS A 95 0.36 18.95 -15.36
N VAL A 96 0.15 19.29 -14.08
CA VAL A 96 0.70 20.52 -13.47
C VAL A 96 2.22 20.52 -13.46
N HIS A 97 2.86 19.35 -13.30
CA HIS A 97 4.32 19.22 -13.32
C HIS A 97 4.92 19.14 -14.72
N ASP A 98 4.27 18.42 -15.64
CA ASP A 98 4.82 18.13 -16.96
C ASP A 98 4.57 19.25 -17.97
N LEU A 99 3.49 20.03 -17.81
CA LEU A 99 3.12 21.10 -18.72
C LEU A 99 3.37 22.46 -18.07
N THR A 100 4.40 23.17 -18.55
CA THR A 100 4.82 24.49 -18.04
C THR A 100 3.66 25.48 -17.98
N THR A 101 2.80 25.52 -19.00
CA THR A 101 1.66 26.45 -19.05
C THR A 101 0.65 26.21 -17.93
N ILE A 102 0.35 24.94 -17.62
CA ILE A 102 -0.56 24.57 -16.53
C ILE A 102 0.11 24.82 -15.18
N GLY A 103 1.40 24.50 -15.05
CA GLY A 103 2.19 24.80 -13.85
C GLY A 103 2.24 26.30 -13.52
N GLU A 104 2.43 27.15 -14.54
CA GLU A 104 2.38 28.61 -14.39
C GLU A 104 0.99 29.10 -13.99
N GLN A 105 -0.08 28.59 -14.63
CA GLN A 105 -1.46 28.92 -14.24
C GLN A 105 -1.73 28.54 -12.78
N PHE A 106 -1.33 27.34 -12.36
CA PHE A 106 -1.45 26.90 -10.97
C PHE A 106 -0.69 27.82 -10.02
N ALA A 107 0.54 28.24 -10.37
CA ALA A 107 1.32 29.16 -9.57
C ALA A 107 0.65 30.55 -9.42
N VAL A 108 0.03 31.05 -10.49
CA VAL A 108 -0.77 32.30 -10.46
C VAL A 108 -1.99 32.15 -9.54
N LEU A 109 -2.76 31.06 -9.66
CA LEU A 109 -3.90 30.79 -8.79
C LEU A 109 -3.48 30.66 -7.33
N ARG A 110 -2.36 29.98 -7.05
CA ARG A 110 -1.79 29.86 -5.71
C ARG A 110 -1.42 31.23 -5.13
N ALA A 111 -0.78 32.10 -5.92
CA ALA A 111 -0.42 33.45 -5.49
C ALA A 111 -1.67 34.31 -5.20
N ALA A 112 -2.70 34.22 -6.04
CA ALA A 112 -3.96 34.94 -5.87
C ALA A 112 -4.75 34.49 -4.64
N ASN A 113 -4.71 33.19 -4.31
CA ASN A 113 -5.47 32.60 -3.22
C ASN A 113 -4.61 32.32 -1.97
N LYS A 114 -3.47 33.00 -1.80
CA LYS A 114 -2.53 32.76 -0.67
C LYS A 114 -3.18 32.84 0.71
N ASN A 115 -4.22 33.67 0.88
CA ASN A 115 -4.94 33.83 2.14
C ASN A 115 -5.76 32.58 2.54
N HIS A 116 -6.04 31.68 1.60
CA HIS A 116 -6.76 30.42 1.84
C HIS A 116 -5.82 29.27 2.23
N LEU A 117 -4.50 29.45 2.11
CA LEU A 117 -3.53 28.41 2.41
C LEU A 117 -2.97 28.59 3.83
N GLN A 118 -2.99 27.50 4.59
CA GLN A 118 -2.33 27.41 5.89
C GLN A 118 -1.10 26.52 5.75
N GLY A 119 0.08 27.11 5.57
CA GLY A 119 1.35 26.36 5.49
C GLY A 119 2.23 26.75 4.30
N ASN A 120 3.23 25.91 4.04
CA ASN A 120 4.31 26.20 3.09
C ASN A 120 4.32 25.24 1.89
N LYS A 121 3.23 24.48 1.65
CA LYS A 121 3.18 23.58 0.51
C LYS A 121 3.10 24.43 -0.76
N GLU A 122 3.94 24.11 -1.74
CA GLU A 122 4.13 24.93 -2.93
C GLU A 122 3.55 24.30 -4.21
N ALA A 123 3.45 22.97 -4.28
CA ALA A 123 3.01 22.27 -5.47
C ALA A 123 2.14 21.05 -5.11
N LEU A 124 1.37 20.56 -6.09
CA LEU A 124 0.75 19.24 -6.00
C LEU A 124 1.85 18.18 -5.92
N ASP A 125 1.73 17.23 -5.00
CA ASP A 125 2.70 16.13 -4.92
C ASP A 125 2.40 15.11 -6.01
N ARG A 126 3.45 14.61 -6.70
CA ARG A 126 3.29 13.56 -7.71
C ARG A 126 3.14 12.20 -7.04
N ARG A 127 2.31 11.36 -7.64
CA ARG A 127 2.27 9.94 -7.36
C ARG A 127 3.57 9.29 -7.86
N VAL A 128 4.14 8.39 -7.05
CA VAL A 128 5.35 7.62 -7.38
C VAL A 128 5.04 6.15 -7.13
N PRO A 129 4.77 5.35 -8.18
CA PRO A 129 4.27 3.98 -8.02
C PRO A 129 5.11 3.07 -7.11
N THR A 130 6.42 3.31 -7.05
CA THR A 130 7.36 2.53 -6.23
C THR A 130 7.42 2.97 -4.76
N ARG A 131 6.74 4.05 -4.38
CA ARG A 131 6.80 4.62 -3.02
C ARG A 131 5.42 4.62 -2.38
N TRP A 132 5.21 3.74 -1.41
CA TRP A 132 3.92 3.52 -0.75
C TRP A 132 3.25 4.79 -0.18
N ASN A 133 4.05 5.77 0.23
CA ASN A 133 3.58 7.03 0.82
C ASN A 133 3.21 8.12 -0.20
N SER A 134 3.45 7.90 -1.50
CA SER A 134 3.14 8.92 -2.50
C SER A 134 1.66 9.12 -2.69
N ASP A 135 0.85 8.08 -2.49
CA ASP A 135 -0.60 8.14 -2.71
C ASP A 135 -1.26 9.09 -1.70
N LEU A 136 -0.90 8.96 -0.42
CA LEU A 136 -1.32 9.91 0.62
C LEU A 136 -0.79 11.33 0.33
N ALA A 137 0.50 11.49 0.02
CA ALA A 137 1.07 12.82 -0.23
C ALA A 137 0.37 13.53 -1.41
N CYS A 138 0.10 12.79 -2.49
CA CYS A 138 -0.61 13.27 -3.67
C CYS A 138 -2.04 13.70 -3.32
N LEU A 139 -2.78 12.87 -2.57
CA LEU A 139 -4.14 13.16 -2.12
C LEU A 139 -4.19 14.35 -1.16
N ASP A 140 -3.31 14.39 -0.16
CA ASP A 140 -3.19 15.50 0.80
C ASP A 140 -2.90 16.82 0.09
N ALA A 141 -2.00 16.82 -0.90
CA ALA A 141 -1.73 18.02 -1.69
C ALA A 141 -2.97 18.48 -2.47
N HIS A 142 -3.72 17.54 -3.04
CA HIS A 142 -4.94 17.86 -3.79
C HIS A 142 -6.02 18.47 -2.89
N LEU A 143 -6.24 17.90 -1.71
CA LEU A 143 -7.14 18.44 -0.69
C LEU A 143 -6.67 19.81 -0.17
N TYR A 144 -5.37 19.96 0.07
CA TYR A 144 -4.75 21.22 0.52
C TYR A 144 -5.00 22.38 -0.46
N PHE A 145 -4.92 22.10 -1.75
CA PHE A 145 -5.13 23.08 -2.81
C PHE A 145 -6.56 23.07 -3.38
N CYS A 146 -7.56 22.58 -2.63
CA CYS A 146 -8.93 22.39 -3.12
C CYS A 146 -9.48 23.60 -3.92
N VAL A 147 -9.35 24.82 -3.40
CA VAL A 147 -9.83 26.04 -4.10
C VAL A 147 -9.13 26.24 -5.45
N MET A 148 -7.81 26.06 -5.49
CA MET A 148 -6.99 26.24 -6.70
C MET A 148 -7.25 25.12 -7.70
N VAL A 149 -7.39 23.89 -7.21
CA VAL A 149 -7.75 22.72 -8.02
C VAL A 149 -9.10 22.96 -8.68
N GLN A 150 -10.13 23.35 -7.92
CA GLN A 150 -11.46 23.62 -8.47
C GLN A 150 -11.46 24.75 -9.51
N GLN A 151 -10.67 25.81 -9.29
CA GLN A 151 -10.50 26.89 -10.27
C GLN A 151 -9.77 26.40 -11.53
N LEU A 152 -8.72 25.59 -11.35
CA LEU A 152 -7.90 25.07 -12.44
C LEU A 152 -8.65 24.05 -13.29
N THR A 153 -9.41 23.13 -12.67
CA THR A 153 -10.21 22.11 -13.36
C THR A 153 -11.57 22.62 -13.84
N GLY A 154 -11.94 23.86 -13.49
CA GLY A 154 -13.13 24.54 -13.99
C GLY A 154 -13.02 24.95 -15.47
N VAL A 155 -11.81 24.89 -16.06
CA VAL A 155 -11.59 25.12 -17.50
C VAL A 155 -11.82 23.85 -18.31
N SER A 156 -12.23 23.99 -19.57
CA SER A 156 -12.64 22.85 -20.42
C SER A 156 -11.56 21.79 -20.60
N GLU A 157 -10.27 22.17 -20.63
CA GLU A 157 -9.14 21.27 -20.92
C GLU A 157 -8.73 20.40 -19.73
N LEU A 158 -9.18 20.71 -18.51
CA LEU A 158 -8.82 19.98 -17.27
C LEU A 158 -10.04 19.44 -16.52
N LYS A 159 -11.21 19.46 -17.16
CA LYS A 159 -12.49 19.07 -16.56
C LYS A 159 -12.51 17.60 -16.15
N ALA A 160 -11.87 16.72 -16.92
CA ALA A 160 -11.76 15.30 -16.62
C ALA A 160 -11.11 15.01 -15.25
N PHE A 161 -10.22 15.90 -14.77
CA PHE A 161 -9.55 15.78 -13.47
C PHE A 161 -10.36 16.36 -12.30
N CYS A 162 -11.55 16.91 -12.55
CA CYS A 162 -12.37 17.49 -11.50
C CYS A 162 -13.01 16.39 -10.64
N LEU A 163 -12.76 16.44 -9.33
CA LEU A 163 -13.50 15.60 -8.38
C LEU A 163 -14.95 16.07 -8.29
N THR A 164 -15.88 15.12 -8.33
CA THR A 164 -17.31 15.35 -8.13
C THR A 164 -17.61 15.82 -6.71
N GLN A 165 -18.81 16.37 -6.46
CA GLN A 165 -19.26 16.73 -5.12
C GLN A 165 -19.23 15.54 -4.15
N ASP A 166 -19.48 14.32 -4.64
CA ASP A 166 -19.47 13.12 -3.83
C ASP A 166 -18.05 12.57 -3.62
N GLN A 167 -17.13 12.81 -4.58
CA GLN A 167 -15.72 12.44 -4.46
C GLN A 167 -14.97 13.25 -3.40
N TRP A 168 -15.27 14.53 -3.20
CA TRP A 168 -14.55 15.37 -2.22
C TRP A 168 -14.65 14.85 -0.77
N PRO A 169 -15.85 14.56 -0.23
CA PRO A 169 -15.98 13.94 1.08
C PRO A 169 -15.29 12.57 1.15
N LEU A 170 -15.47 11.73 0.11
CA LEU A 170 -14.87 10.40 0.07
C LEU A 170 -13.33 10.45 0.06
N ALA A 171 -12.75 11.37 -0.71
CA ALA A 171 -11.32 11.63 -0.76
C ALA A 171 -10.77 12.11 0.59
N THR A 172 -11.55 12.91 1.33
CA THR A 172 -11.17 13.39 2.66
C THR A 172 -11.08 12.23 3.66
N VAL A 173 -12.13 11.40 3.73
CA VAL A 173 -12.13 10.21 4.61
C VAL A 173 -11.01 9.24 4.21
N LEU A 174 -10.77 9.07 2.91
CA LEU A 174 -9.67 8.24 2.41
C LEU A 174 -8.29 8.78 2.86
N ALA A 175 -8.06 10.09 2.80
CA ALA A 175 -6.84 10.71 3.29
C ALA A 175 -6.66 10.49 4.80
N ASP A 176 -7.73 10.63 5.58
CA ASP A 176 -7.70 10.35 7.02
C ASP A 176 -7.30 8.90 7.31
N VAL A 177 -7.89 7.92 6.61
CA VAL A 177 -7.54 6.50 6.75
C VAL A 177 -6.08 6.24 6.36
N LEU A 178 -5.63 6.78 5.22
CA LEU A 178 -4.24 6.64 4.78
C LEU A 178 -3.25 7.32 5.73
N SER A 179 -3.65 8.40 6.40
CA SER A 179 -2.82 9.09 7.39
C SER A 179 -2.49 8.21 8.60
N LEU A 180 -3.41 7.33 9.00
CA LEU A 180 -3.19 6.35 10.08
C LEU A 180 -2.08 5.36 9.72
N LEU A 181 -1.91 5.07 8.43
CA LEU A 181 -0.89 4.15 7.91
C LEU A 181 0.46 4.83 7.67
N ASN A 182 0.53 6.15 7.66
CA ASN A 182 1.69 6.92 7.23
C ASN A 182 2.95 6.67 8.07
N ASP A 183 2.80 6.60 9.39
CA ASP A 183 3.92 6.38 10.30
C ASP A 183 4.53 4.97 10.15
N PRO A 184 3.75 3.87 10.19
CA PRO A 184 4.33 2.55 9.97
C PRO A 184 4.94 2.38 8.56
N THR A 185 4.35 2.95 7.52
CA THR A 185 4.90 2.87 6.15
C THR A 185 6.15 3.74 5.96
N LYS A 186 6.24 4.91 6.62
CA LYS A 186 7.49 5.68 6.67
C LYS A 186 8.61 4.90 7.32
N LEU A 187 8.30 4.15 8.38
CA LEU A 187 9.30 3.33 9.04
C LEU A 187 9.86 2.25 8.10
N PHE A 188 9.01 1.61 7.30
CA PHE A 188 9.44 0.70 6.23
C PHE A 188 10.30 1.36 5.13
N SER A 189 10.21 2.68 4.98
CA SER A 189 10.93 3.44 3.95
C SER A 189 12.35 3.88 4.38
N HIS A 190 12.76 3.62 5.64
CA HIS A 190 14.09 4.01 6.11
C HIS A 190 15.16 2.98 5.72
N ALA A 191 16.06 3.37 4.83
CA ALA A 191 17.14 2.49 4.33
C ALA A 191 18.22 2.15 5.37
N GLU A 192 18.37 2.95 6.43
CA GLU A 192 19.49 2.85 7.38
C GLU A 192 19.13 2.11 8.68
N VAL A 193 17.90 1.65 8.84
CA VAL A 193 17.43 1.01 10.08
C VAL A 193 17.29 -0.50 9.87
N PRO A 194 17.85 -1.37 10.74
CA PRO A 194 17.56 -2.80 10.68
C PRO A 194 16.10 -3.06 11.07
N LEU A 195 15.24 -3.21 10.05
CA LEU A 195 13.79 -3.33 10.24
C LEU A 195 13.29 -4.75 10.49
N ILE A 196 14.15 -5.76 10.39
CA ILE A 196 13.77 -7.17 10.53
C ILE A 196 12.97 -7.45 11.83
N PRO A 197 13.42 -7.05 13.05
CA PRO A 197 12.65 -7.27 14.27
C PRO A 197 11.42 -6.35 14.42
N SER A 198 11.24 -5.40 13.51
CA SER A 198 10.12 -4.46 13.50
C SER A 198 9.11 -4.78 12.40
N ALA A 199 9.46 -5.61 11.40
CA ALA A 199 8.62 -5.90 10.24
C ALA A 199 7.26 -6.51 10.64
N VAL A 200 7.27 -7.61 11.41
CA VAL A 200 6.03 -8.24 11.89
C VAL A 200 5.26 -7.28 12.82
N PRO A 201 5.88 -6.62 13.83
CA PRO A 201 5.16 -5.64 14.64
C PRO A 201 4.49 -4.49 13.88
N MET A 202 5.15 -3.97 12.84
CA MET A 202 4.58 -2.92 12.00
C MET A 202 3.42 -3.45 11.15
N LEU A 203 3.57 -4.64 10.55
CA LEU A 203 2.48 -5.28 9.81
C LEU A 203 1.26 -5.51 10.72
N THR A 204 1.46 -5.94 11.96
CA THR A 204 0.40 -6.06 12.97
C THR A 204 -0.26 -4.72 13.31
N THR A 205 0.53 -3.65 13.35
CA THR A 205 -0.02 -2.29 13.55
C THR A 205 -0.91 -1.88 12.38
N ILE A 206 -0.45 -2.08 11.14
CA ILE A 206 -1.21 -1.79 9.92
C ILE A 206 -2.50 -2.62 9.88
N GLU A 207 -2.40 -3.92 10.14
CA GLU A 207 -3.56 -4.83 10.17
C GLU A 207 -4.59 -4.38 11.21
N ASN A 208 -4.18 -4.02 12.42
CA ASN A 208 -5.10 -3.55 13.46
C ASN A 208 -5.81 -2.25 13.07
N ILE A 209 -5.09 -1.31 12.45
CA ILE A 209 -5.69 -0.08 11.91
C ILE A 209 -6.75 -0.43 10.86
N LEU A 210 -6.41 -1.29 9.90
CA LEU A 210 -7.32 -1.70 8.84
C LEU A 210 -8.54 -2.48 9.38
N ARG A 211 -8.36 -3.35 10.37
CA ARG A 211 -9.47 -4.04 11.07
C ARG A 211 -10.38 -3.03 11.76
N ASN A 212 -9.84 -2.01 12.41
CA ASN A 212 -10.65 -0.97 13.05
C ASN A 212 -11.47 -0.20 12.01
N VAL A 213 -10.85 0.23 10.90
CA VAL A 213 -11.55 0.93 9.80
C VAL A 213 -12.60 0.03 9.14
N SER A 214 -12.30 -1.25 8.94
CA SER A 214 -13.24 -2.22 8.37
C SER A 214 -14.49 -2.43 9.23
N ASN A 215 -14.41 -2.18 10.53
CA ASN A 215 -15.53 -2.33 11.48
C ASN A 215 -16.19 -1.00 11.84
N ASP A 216 -15.68 0.14 11.34
CA ASP A 216 -16.16 1.46 11.69
C ASP A 216 -17.36 1.86 10.82
N THR A 217 -18.57 1.62 11.30
CA THR A 217 -19.82 1.91 10.58
C THR A 217 -20.04 3.38 10.17
N THR A 218 -19.14 4.29 10.55
CA THR A 218 -19.23 5.71 10.17
C THR A 218 -18.55 6.04 8.84
N VAL A 219 -17.70 5.16 8.31
CA VAL A 219 -17.07 5.37 6.99
C VAL A 219 -17.89 4.75 5.86
N ALA A 220 -17.59 5.14 4.62
CA ALA A 220 -18.31 4.64 3.45
C ALA A 220 -18.09 3.12 3.26
N SER A 221 -19.11 2.42 2.73
CA SER A 221 -19.05 0.96 2.49
C SER A 221 -17.83 0.56 1.66
N VAL A 222 -17.49 1.35 0.65
CA VAL A 222 -16.31 1.09 -0.19
C VAL A 222 -15.00 1.16 0.61
N ILE A 223 -14.92 2.01 1.63
CA ILE A 223 -13.77 2.12 2.53
C ILE A 223 -13.72 0.90 3.47
N HIS A 224 -14.85 0.42 4.00
CA HIS A 224 -14.86 -0.82 4.80
C HIS A 224 -14.28 -1.99 4.01
N VAL A 225 -14.78 -2.17 2.78
CA VAL A 225 -14.37 -3.29 1.94
C VAL A 225 -12.92 -3.17 1.53
N ALA A 226 -12.44 -1.96 1.20
CA ALA A 226 -11.03 -1.72 0.93
C ALA A 226 -10.14 -2.02 2.14
N ALA A 227 -10.56 -1.60 3.34
CA ALA A 227 -9.84 -1.89 4.57
C ALA A 227 -9.79 -3.39 4.88
N HIS A 228 -10.91 -4.11 4.73
CA HIS A 228 -10.96 -5.57 4.86
C HIS A 228 -10.07 -6.28 3.84
N ALA A 229 -10.03 -5.81 2.59
CA ALA A 229 -9.10 -6.33 1.59
C ALA A 229 -7.64 -6.17 2.02
N GLY A 230 -7.29 -5.06 2.68
CA GLY A 230 -5.97 -4.84 3.27
C GLY A 230 -5.66 -5.77 4.46
N VAL A 231 -6.66 -6.14 5.26
CA VAL A 231 -6.53 -7.16 6.31
C VAL A 231 -6.23 -8.52 5.70
N LEU A 232 -6.99 -8.94 4.69
CA LEU A 232 -6.76 -10.19 3.96
C LEU A 232 -5.38 -10.25 3.29
N LEU A 233 -4.90 -9.10 2.78
CA LEU A 233 -3.54 -8.99 2.26
C LEU A 233 -2.49 -9.19 3.35
N SER A 234 -2.70 -8.59 4.52
CA SER A 234 -1.81 -8.74 5.68
C SER A 234 -1.73 -10.20 6.13
N GLU A 235 -2.87 -10.90 6.21
CA GLU A 235 -2.94 -12.35 6.49
C GLU A 235 -2.11 -13.18 5.50
N LYS A 236 -2.18 -12.87 4.20
CA LYS A 236 -1.33 -13.51 3.18
C LYS A 236 0.16 -13.28 3.46
N TYR A 237 0.55 -12.08 3.86
CA TYR A 237 1.95 -11.77 4.18
C TYR A 237 2.43 -12.47 5.45
N TYR A 238 1.59 -12.67 6.47
CA TYR A 238 1.99 -13.47 7.63
C TYR A 238 2.33 -14.91 7.26
N ASN A 239 1.56 -15.53 6.36
CA ASN A 239 1.86 -16.89 5.91
C ASN A 239 3.27 -16.96 5.27
N ILE A 240 3.62 -15.96 4.45
CA ILE A 240 4.96 -15.86 3.83
C ILE A 240 6.04 -15.58 4.89
N MET A 241 5.74 -14.73 5.88
CA MET A 241 6.67 -14.43 6.96
C MET A 241 6.87 -15.61 7.91
N GLU A 242 5.87 -16.48 8.11
CA GLU A 242 6.01 -17.73 8.90
C GLU A 242 7.07 -18.65 8.29
N GLU A 243 7.20 -18.67 6.97
CA GLU A 243 8.23 -19.46 6.26
C GLU A 243 9.65 -18.93 6.49
N CYS A 244 9.81 -17.65 6.85
CA CYS A 244 11.11 -17.03 7.08
C CYS A 244 11.38 -16.85 8.59
N GLU A 245 12.14 -17.79 9.15
CA GLU A 245 12.48 -17.84 10.58
C GLU A 245 13.13 -16.56 11.13
N VAL A 246 13.83 -15.81 10.28
CA VAL A 246 14.61 -14.62 10.64
C VAL A 246 13.73 -13.55 11.30
N TYR A 247 12.50 -13.36 10.81
CA TYR A 247 11.58 -12.38 11.40
C TYR A 247 11.25 -12.75 12.85
N TRP A 248 10.87 -14.00 13.11
CA TRP A 248 10.47 -14.45 14.44
C TRP A 248 11.64 -14.53 15.41
N ILE A 249 12.77 -15.09 14.99
CA ILE A 249 13.99 -15.15 15.81
C ILE A 249 14.42 -13.75 16.22
N SER A 250 14.44 -12.79 15.29
CA SER A 250 14.87 -11.43 15.58
C SER A 250 13.99 -10.73 16.62
N ILE A 251 12.67 -10.95 16.60
CA ILE A 251 11.74 -10.40 17.59
C ILE A 251 11.98 -11.02 18.96
N VAL A 252 12.18 -12.35 19.01
CA VAL A 252 12.48 -13.04 20.28
C VAL A 252 13.83 -12.62 20.87
N MET A 253 14.81 -12.36 20.02
CA MET A 253 16.14 -11.86 20.43
C MET A 253 16.13 -10.37 20.79
N SER A 254 15.09 -9.61 20.40
CA SER A 254 14.97 -8.18 20.71
C SER A 254 14.73 -7.98 22.21
N PRO A 255 15.62 -7.26 22.94
CA PRO A 255 15.52 -7.12 24.40
C PRO A 255 14.21 -6.51 24.91
N ASP A 256 13.61 -5.63 24.11
CA ASP A 256 12.38 -4.89 24.37
C ASP A 256 11.09 -5.69 24.06
N LYS A 257 11.14 -6.64 23.12
CA LYS A 257 9.97 -7.41 22.66
C LYS A 257 9.92 -8.80 23.28
N LYS A 258 10.93 -9.62 22.96
CA LYS A 258 11.02 -11.04 23.35
C LYS A 258 9.71 -11.80 23.06
N LEU A 259 9.44 -12.85 23.83
CA LEU A 259 8.16 -13.56 23.83
C LEU A 259 6.99 -12.74 24.37
N HIS A 260 7.27 -11.64 25.09
CA HIS A 260 6.21 -10.79 25.66
C HIS A 260 5.39 -10.12 24.56
N TRP A 261 6.04 -9.64 23.50
CA TRP A 261 5.36 -8.99 22.38
C TRP A 261 4.27 -9.87 21.75
N PHE A 262 4.56 -11.15 21.51
CA PHE A 262 3.58 -12.11 20.95
C PHE A 262 2.37 -12.34 21.88
N ARG A 263 2.58 -12.30 23.20
CA ARG A 263 1.49 -12.50 24.17
C ARG A 263 0.53 -11.31 24.20
N VAL A 264 1.06 -10.09 24.02
CA VAL A 264 0.27 -8.85 24.09
C VAL A 264 -0.41 -8.52 22.77
N ASN A 265 0.18 -8.94 21.64
CA ASN A 265 -0.34 -8.67 20.29
C ASN A 265 -1.02 -9.90 19.66
N GLY A 266 -1.47 -10.85 20.50
CA GLY A 266 -1.82 -12.21 20.14
C GLY A 266 -3.16 -12.44 19.42
N HIS A 267 -3.84 -11.40 18.92
CA HIS A 267 -5.02 -11.62 18.06
C HIS A 267 -4.68 -12.42 16.79
N SER A 268 -3.40 -12.42 16.38
CA SER A 268 -2.90 -13.17 15.22
C SER A 268 -2.02 -14.38 15.58
N PHE A 269 -1.74 -14.63 16.87
CA PHE A 269 -0.78 -15.66 17.29
C PHE A 269 -1.35 -16.54 18.40
N GLU A 270 -1.91 -17.70 18.00
CA GLU A 270 -2.38 -18.69 18.96
C GLU A 270 -1.26 -19.14 19.92
N VAL A 271 -1.62 -19.55 21.13
CA VAL A 271 -0.69 -20.10 22.14
C VAL A 271 0.20 -21.21 21.55
N ILE A 272 -0.36 -21.97 20.59
CA ILE A 272 0.34 -23.03 19.85
C ILE A 272 1.50 -22.46 19.02
N VAL A 273 1.33 -21.30 18.37
CA VAL A 273 2.37 -20.63 17.58
C VAL A 273 3.54 -20.21 18.48
N ILE A 274 3.26 -19.64 19.66
CA ILE A 274 4.30 -19.25 20.63
C ILE A 274 5.09 -20.47 21.12
N ALA A 275 4.41 -21.59 21.40
CA ALA A 275 5.05 -22.83 21.83
C ALA A 275 5.93 -23.45 20.72
N ARG A 276 5.44 -23.44 19.47
CA ARG A 276 6.22 -23.86 18.28
C ARG A 276 7.46 -22.99 18.10
N LEU A 277 7.31 -21.67 18.18
CA LEU A 277 8.42 -20.70 18.11
C LEU A 277 9.48 -20.95 19.18
N CYS A 278 9.09 -21.16 20.44
CA CYS A 278 10.04 -21.46 21.51
C CYS A 278 10.84 -22.74 21.23
N THR A 279 10.14 -23.80 20.86
CA THR A 279 10.76 -25.11 20.57
C THR A 279 11.75 -24.98 19.42
N PHE A 280 11.33 -24.30 18.36
CA PHE A 280 12.11 -24.07 17.17
C PHE A 280 13.38 -23.25 17.44
N ILE A 281 13.28 -22.12 18.16
CA ILE A 281 14.42 -21.25 18.47
C ILE A 281 15.44 -21.98 19.35
N VAL A 282 14.98 -22.78 20.31
CA VAL A 282 15.87 -23.59 21.16
C VAL A 282 16.59 -24.66 20.32
N ALA A 283 15.91 -25.31 19.38
CA ALA A 283 16.52 -26.27 18.46
C ALA A 283 17.59 -25.59 17.59
N GLN A 284 17.27 -24.45 16.96
CA GLN A 284 18.20 -23.66 16.16
C GLN A 284 19.44 -23.25 16.95
N TRP A 285 19.26 -22.75 18.18
CA TRP A 285 20.38 -22.45 19.07
C TRP A 285 21.22 -23.70 19.34
N THR A 286 20.59 -24.81 19.71
CA THR A 286 21.27 -26.05 20.10
C THR A 286 22.08 -26.66 18.95
N GLU A 287 21.53 -26.64 17.74
CA GLU A 287 22.13 -27.25 16.56
C GLU A 287 23.23 -26.39 15.93
N ASN A 288 23.05 -25.07 15.89
CA ASN A 288 23.88 -24.19 15.06
C ASN A 288 24.77 -23.22 15.86
N TYR A 289 24.43 -22.92 17.11
CA TYR A 289 25.09 -21.84 17.88
C TYR A 289 25.62 -22.28 19.25
N CYS A 290 25.07 -23.35 19.83
CA CYS A 290 25.52 -23.90 21.09
C CYS A 290 26.94 -24.46 20.90
N PRO A 291 27.95 -23.91 21.58
CA PRO A 291 29.30 -24.42 21.44
C PRO A 291 29.32 -25.88 21.90
N PRO A 292 30.01 -26.78 21.17
CA PRO A 292 30.12 -28.16 21.59
C PRO A 292 30.72 -28.18 23.00
N THR A 293 30.09 -28.94 23.89
CA THR A 293 30.57 -29.14 25.25
C THR A 293 32.03 -29.59 25.16
N VAL A 294 32.96 -28.70 25.52
CA VAL A 294 34.38 -29.03 25.58
C VAL A 294 34.54 -30.04 26.72
N VAL A 295 34.47 -31.32 26.39
CA VAL A 295 35.00 -32.37 27.26
C VAL A 295 36.49 -32.07 27.35
N THR A 296 36.92 -31.50 28.47
CA THR A 296 38.31 -31.16 28.73
C THR A 296 39.08 -32.47 28.89
N MET A 297 39.53 -33.03 27.77
CA MET A 297 40.68 -33.91 27.71
C MET A 297 41.82 -33.03 27.23
N GLN A 298 42.78 -32.78 28.11
CA GLN A 298 43.94 -31.94 27.82
C GLN A 298 44.75 -32.48 26.62
N THR A 299 45.46 -31.55 25.95
CA THR A 299 46.63 -31.66 25.04
C THR A 299 46.36 -31.63 23.51
N PRO A 300 47.28 -31.08 22.67
CA PRO A 300 47.57 -29.65 22.48
C PRO A 300 47.22 -29.14 21.06
N LEU A 301 47.22 -27.80 20.92
CA LEU A 301 46.87 -27.00 19.74
C LEU A 301 47.47 -27.46 18.41
N LEU A 302 46.60 -27.69 17.42
CA LEU A 302 46.87 -27.37 16.01
C LEU A 302 45.71 -26.51 15.50
N ALA A 303 46.00 -25.26 15.13
CA ALA A 303 45.02 -24.31 14.64
C ALA A 303 44.47 -24.75 13.28
N SER A 304 43.17 -25.06 13.20
CA SER A 304 42.41 -25.03 11.96
C SER A 304 41.43 -23.86 12.03
N GLN A 305 41.43 -23.05 10.98
CA GLN A 305 40.49 -21.93 10.82
C GLN A 305 39.08 -22.47 10.55
N PRO A 306 38.01 -21.81 11.03
CA PRO A 306 36.65 -22.25 10.75
C PRO A 306 36.33 -22.02 9.28
N SER A 307 36.04 -23.10 8.54
CA SER A 307 35.39 -22.99 7.24
C SER A 307 33.91 -22.67 7.48
N VAL A 308 33.45 -21.55 6.90
CA VAL A 308 32.04 -21.21 6.89
C VAL A 308 31.31 -22.28 6.07
N SER A 309 30.30 -22.91 6.67
CA SER A 309 29.48 -23.93 6.02
C SER A 309 28.86 -23.38 4.73
N PRO A 310 28.93 -24.11 3.59
CA PRO A 310 28.31 -23.70 2.31
C PRO A 310 26.81 -23.36 2.41
N LYS A 311 26.12 -23.88 3.44
CA LYS A 311 24.69 -23.58 3.69
C LYS A 311 24.46 -22.16 4.21
N VAL A 312 25.37 -21.60 5.01
CA VAL A 312 25.26 -20.21 5.52
C VAL A 312 25.49 -19.21 4.38
N LEU A 313 26.41 -19.52 3.46
CA LEU A 313 26.65 -18.72 2.27
C LEU A 313 25.45 -18.77 1.30
N HIS A 314 24.73 -19.89 1.22
CA HIS A 314 23.54 -20.01 0.40
C HIS A 314 22.35 -19.21 0.94
N ILE A 315 22.18 -19.16 2.27
CA ILE A 315 21.15 -18.35 2.94
C ILE A 315 21.45 -16.84 2.80
N MET A 316 22.71 -16.42 2.96
CA MET A 316 23.10 -15.02 2.77
C MET A 316 22.97 -14.56 1.30
N ASN A 317 23.22 -15.43 0.33
CA ASN A 317 23.01 -15.13 -1.10
C ASN A 317 21.52 -15.11 -1.48
N SER A 318 20.67 -15.94 -0.84
CA SER A 318 19.20 -15.87 -1.00
C SER A 318 18.59 -14.63 -0.35
N LEU A 319 19.15 -14.15 0.77
CA LEU A 319 18.76 -12.87 1.39
C LEU A 319 19.15 -11.65 0.54
N SER A 320 20.30 -11.68 -0.14
CA SER A 320 20.68 -10.63 -1.09
C SER A 320 19.76 -10.59 -2.32
N PHE A 321 19.19 -11.74 -2.72
CA PHE A 321 18.26 -11.85 -3.84
C PHE A 321 16.86 -11.31 -3.48
N LEU A 322 16.34 -11.60 -2.28
CA LEU A 322 15.05 -11.08 -1.80
C LEU A 322 15.04 -9.57 -1.55
N ILE A 323 16.17 -8.99 -1.13
CA ILE A 323 16.33 -7.53 -0.99
C ILE A 323 16.40 -6.85 -2.37
N THR A 324 16.87 -7.54 -3.41
CA THR A 324 17.02 -6.98 -4.78
C THR A 324 15.74 -7.13 -5.63
N VAL A 325 14.95 -8.19 -5.42
CA VAL A 325 13.78 -8.52 -6.26
C VAL A 325 12.53 -7.67 -5.94
N HIS A 326 12.47 -7.00 -4.78
CA HIS A 326 11.37 -6.09 -4.42
C HIS A 326 11.79 -4.66 -4.07
N PHE A 327 13.10 -4.36 -4.07
CA PHE A 327 13.61 -3.01 -3.81
C PHE A 327 14.82 -2.72 -4.71
N PRO A 328 14.65 -2.02 -5.84
CA PRO A 328 15.79 -1.46 -6.54
C PRO A 328 16.37 -0.35 -5.65
N LEU A 329 17.48 -0.65 -4.98
CA LEU A 329 18.38 0.36 -4.45
C LEU A 329 18.75 1.30 -5.59
N ALA A 330 18.37 2.57 -5.47
CA ALA A 330 18.81 3.61 -6.39
C ALA A 330 20.36 3.65 -6.42
N PRO A 331 20.99 3.81 -7.59
CA PRO A 331 22.44 3.88 -7.67
C PRO A 331 22.91 5.12 -6.91
N ALA A 332 23.86 4.92 -5.99
CA ALA A 332 24.58 6.00 -5.35
C ALA A 332 25.26 6.85 -6.43
N HIS A 333 24.73 8.04 -6.70
CA HIS A 333 25.43 9.06 -7.46
C HIS A 333 26.66 9.49 -6.66
N ALA A 334 27.81 8.92 -6.99
CA ALA A 334 29.12 9.48 -6.68
C ALA A 334 29.28 10.79 -7.46
N GLY A 335 28.81 11.89 -6.88
CA GLY A 335 29.01 13.24 -7.37
C GLY A 335 29.73 14.08 -6.33
N CYS A 336 31.03 13.84 -6.16
CA CYS A 336 31.91 14.78 -5.46
C CYS A 336 31.90 16.13 -6.20
N HIS A 337 31.22 17.14 -5.64
CA HIS A 337 31.53 18.53 -5.96
C HIS A 337 32.03 19.24 -4.71
N CYS A 338 33.32 19.55 -4.77
CA CYS A 338 34.02 20.42 -3.84
C CYS A 338 33.39 21.82 -3.82
N MET A 339 32.99 22.29 -2.65
CA MET A 339 32.87 23.71 -2.33
C MET A 339 34.27 24.32 -2.20
N PRO A 340 34.59 25.48 -2.79
CA PRO A 340 35.70 26.28 -2.32
C PRO A 340 35.19 27.25 -1.24
N ARG A 341 35.80 27.14 -0.05
CA ARG A 341 35.84 28.24 0.92
C ARG A 341 36.81 29.31 0.40
N ARG A 342 36.29 30.45 -0.04
CA ARG A 342 36.59 31.80 0.47
C ARG A 342 35.85 32.85 -0.34
#